data_AF-A0A6P8H6F7-F1
#
_entry.id   AF-A0A6P8H6F7-F1
#
_cell.length_a   1.000
_cell.length_b   1.000
_cell.length_c   1.000
_cell.angle_alpha   90.00
_cell.angle_beta   90.00
_cell.angle_gamma   90.00
#
_symmetry.space_group_name_H-M   'P 1'
#
loop_
_entity.id
_entity.type
_entity.pdbx_description
1 polymer ?
#
loop_
_entity_poly.entity_id
_entity_poly.type
_entity_poly.pdbx_seq_one_letter_code
_entity_poly.pdbx_strand_id
1 'polypeptide(L)'
;MTFHLSASSELLMEGDLVVPRTRNALACWNNNCLWKKSSNGKVEVPYTVNSQFSSAAKRKIQNAMATFNRKTCVQFVARSTQRDYISIENRDGCFSSLGRTGGKQVVSLQKNGCVYHGIIQHELNHALGFYHEQTRSDRDQYVKINWNYINPRMTHNFKKQRTNNLNTPYDYSSVMHYGRTAFTVQNGRETITPIPNRRVKIGQRQGLSTTDILRINKLYGC
;
A
#
# COMPACT_ATOMS: atom_id res chain seq x y z
N MET A 1 4.54 -9.33 14.42
CA MET A 1 5.57 -8.76 13.53
C MET A 1 5.20 -7.30 13.34
N THR A 2 5.82 -6.40 14.10
CA THR A 2 5.54 -4.97 14.07
C THR A 2 6.33 -4.39 12.91
N PHE A 3 5.66 -3.68 11.99
CA PHE A 3 6.33 -3.00 10.88
C PHE A 3 7.29 -1.97 11.48
N HIS A 4 8.60 -2.22 11.40
CA HIS A 4 9.61 -1.20 11.64
C HIS A 4 9.83 -0.51 10.30
N LEU A 5 9.13 0.60 10.09
CA LEU A 5 9.44 1.52 9.00
C LEU A 5 10.79 2.14 9.34
N SER A 6 11.86 1.56 8.79
CA SER A 6 13.22 2.10 8.90
C SER A 6 13.26 3.48 8.29
N ALA A 7 14.20 4.33 8.75
CA ALA A 7 14.49 5.59 8.08
C ALA A 7 14.78 5.32 6.59
N SER A 8 13.91 5.83 5.71
CA SER A 8 14.12 5.77 4.26
C SER A 8 14.90 7.00 3.82
N SER A 9 15.70 6.86 2.76
CA SER A 9 16.32 7.99 2.07
C SER A 9 15.32 8.79 1.20
N GLU A 10 14.10 8.27 1.02
CA GLU A 10 13.01 8.96 0.33
C GLU A 10 12.15 9.80 1.29
N LEU A 11 11.56 10.88 0.78
CA LEU A 11 10.51 11.61 1.49
C LEU A 11 9.18 10.86 1.34
N LEU A 12 8.74 10.23 2.43
CA LEU A 12 7.55 9.37 2.46
C LEU A 12 6.38 10.06 3.18
N MET A 13 5.23 10.07 2.53
CA MET A 13 3.92 10.35 3.12
C MET A 13 3.35 9.05 3.67
N GLU A 14 2.60 9.10 4.77
CA GLU A 14 2.07 7.89 5.41
C GLU A 14 3.15 6.82 5.59
N GLY A 15 4.40 7.20 5.87
CA GLY A 15 5.49 6.27 6.16
C GLY A 15 6.05 5.44 5.01
N ASP A 16 5.30 5.19 3.94
CA ASP A 16 5.66 4.28 2.84
C ASP A 16 5.11 4.72 1.45
N LEU A 17 4.47 5.89 1.34
CA LEU A 17 4.06 6.48 0.07
C LEU A 17 5.07 7.53 -0.40
N VAL A 18 5.74 7.29 -1.53
CA VAL A 18 6.66 8.27 -2.12
C VAL A 18 5.89 9.52 -2.54
N VAL A 19 6.30 10.69 -2.02
CA VAL A 19 5.74 11.98 -2.42
C VAL A 19 6.14 12.28 -3.88
N PRO A 20 5.19 12.56 -4.80
CA PRO A 20 5.52 12.92 -6.17
C PRO A 20 6.42 14.17 -6.22
N ARG A 21 7.63 14.04 -6.77
CA ARG A 21 8.59 15.17 -6.87
C ARG A 21 8.31 16.15 -8.02
N THR A 22 7.54 15.72 -9.01
CA THR A 22 7.28 16.48 -10.26
C THR A 22 5.83 16.96 -10.39
N ARG A 23 4.98 16.71 -9.38
CA ARG A 23 3.55 17.06 -9.42
C ARG A 23 3.17 17.78 -8.12
N ASN A 24 2.71 19.02 -8.24
CA ASN A 24 2.22 19.82 -7.11
C ASN A 24 0.76 19.51 -6.73
N ALA A 25 0.04 18.69 -7.53
CA ALA A 25 -1.29 18.18 -7.23
C ALA A 25 -1.47 16.73 -7.72
N LEU A 26 -1.86 15.83 -6.79
CA LEU A 26 -2.39 14.49 -7.10
C LEU A 26 -3.84 14.63 -7.51
N ALA A 27 -4.07 14.97 -8.77
CA ALA A 27 -5.41 14.93 -9.34
C ALA A 27 -5.46 13.78 -10.34
N CYS A 28 -6.19 12.72 -9.99
CA CYS A 28 -6.47 11.59 -10.88
C CYS A 28 -7.50 11.98 -11.94
N TRP A 29 -7.22 13.02 -12.73
CA TRP A 29 -8.08 13.46 -13.80
C TRP A 29 -8.26 12.34 -14.82
N ASN A 30 -9.51 12.05 -15.19
CA ASN A 30 -9.89 11.02 -16.16
C ASN A 30 -9.24 9.65 -15.90
N ASN A 31 -9.06 9.26 -14.63
CA ASN A 31 -8.42 8.00 -14.24
C ASN A 31 -6.97 7.85 -14.75
N ASN A 32 -6.29 8.93 -15.11
CA ASN A 32 -4.90 8.89 -15.61
C ASN A 32 -3.88 8.45 -14.55
N CYS A 33 -4.26 8.39 -13.28
CA CYS A 33 -3.43 7.83 -12.22
C CYS A 33 -3.59 6.31 -12.07
N LEU A 34 -4.54 5.67 -12.76
CA LEU A 34 -4.76 4.23 -12.70
C LEU A 34 -3.97 3.50 -13.78
N TRP A 35 -3.71 2.22 -13.54
CA TRP A 35 -3.23 1.31 -14.58
C TRP A 35 -4.32 1.10 -15.63
N LYS A 36 -3.93 1.03 -16.90
CA LYS A 36 -4.89 0.98 -18.00
C LYS A 36 -5.53 -0.40 -18.08
N LYS A 37 -6.84 -0.42 -18.25
CA LYS A 37 -7.59 -1.63 -18.57
C LYS A 37 -7.57 -1.86 -20.08
N SER A 38 -7.15 -3.04 -20.51
CA SER A 38 -7.20 -3.47 -21.91
C SER A 38 -8.62 -3.88 -22.32
N SER A 39 -8.85 -3.96 -23.63
CA SER A 39 -10.14 -4.34 -24.23
C SER A 39 -10.64 -5.72 -23.81
N ASN A 40 -9.73 -6.65 -23.47
CA ASN A 40 -10.05 -7.97 -22.93
C ASN A 40 -10.48 -7.95 -21.43
N GLY A 41 -10.64 -6.76 -20.85
CA GLY A 41 -11.08 -6.59 -19.47
C GLY A 41 -10.00 -6.80 -18.40
N LYS A 42 -8.74 -7.02 -18.78
CA LYS A 42 -7.61 -7.13 -17.84
C LYS A 42 -6.91 -5.81 -17.60
N VAL A 43 -6.25 -5.69 -16.45
CA VAL A 43 -5.39 -4.55 -16.13
C VAL A 43 -3.98 -5.08 -15.98
N GLU A 44 -3.17 -4.92 -17.02
CA GLU A 44 -1.77 -5.37 -16.97
C GLU A 44 -0.91 -4.35 -16.23
N VAL A 45 -0.17 -4.85 -15.24
CA VAL A 45 0.82 -4.09 -14.48
C VAL A 45 2.19 -4.70 -14.74
N PRO A 46 2.93 -4.19 -15.73
CA PRO A 46 4.25 -4.70 -16.06
C PRO A 46 5.21 -4.49 -14.90
N TYR A 47 6.05 -5.48 -14.60
CA TYR A 47 7.06 -5.37 -13.56
C TYR A 47 8.41 -5.99 -13.93
N THR A 48 9.46 -5.49 -13.30
CA THR A 48 10.79 -6.09 -13.25
C THR A 48 11.18 -6.34 -11.80
N VAL A 49 11.96 -7.39 -11.53
CA VAL A 49 12.54 -7.66 -10.20
C VAL A 49 14.05 -7.55 -10.30
N ASN A 50 14.64 -6.69 -9.48
CA ASN A 50 16.09 -6.49 -9.46
C ASN A 50 16.83 -7.83 -9.25
N SER A 51 17.93 -8.02 -9.99
CA SER A 51 18.73 -9.25 -9.96
C SER A 51 19.28 -9.58 -8.57
N GLN A 52 19.44 -8.57 -7.71
CA GLN A 52 19.89 -8.69 -6.34
C GLN A 52 18.98 -9.57 -5.46
N PHE A 53 17.68 -9.74 -5.78
CA PHE A 53 16.81 -10.63 -5.02
C PHE A 53 17.13 -12.10 -5.30
N SER A 54 17.26 -12.89 -4.24
CA SER A 54 17.44 -14.34 -4.35
C SER A 54 16.24 -15.01 -5.02
N SER A 55 16.42 -16.22 -5.55
CA SER A 55 15.33 -17.01 -6.14
C SER A 55 14.18 -17.25 -5.16
N ALA A 56 14.48 -17.42 -3.87
CA ALA A 56 13.47 -17.56 -2.82
C ALA A 56 12.66 -16.26 -2.62
N ALA A 57 13.33 -15.10 -2.61
CA ALA A 57 12.65 -13.81 -2.54
C ALA A 57 11.77 -13.55 -3.77
N LYS A 58 12.29 -13.85 -4.98
CA LYS A 58 11.53 -13.76 -6.24
C LYS A 58 10.27 -14.62 -6.21
N ARG A 59 10.34 -15.86 -5.70
CA ARG A 59 9.16 -16.72 -5.51
C ARG A 59 8.14 -16.12 -4.54
N LYS A 60 8.58 -15.51 -3.43
CA LYS A 60 7.65 -14.83 -2.50
C LYS A 60 6.94 -13.65 -3.17
N ILE A 61 7.65 -12.86 -3.97
CA ILE A 61 7.08 -11.75 -4.75
C ILE A 61 6.05 -12.27 -5.75
N GLN A 62 6.39 -13.31 -6.53
CA GLN A 62 5.49 -13.94 -7.48
C GLN A 62 4.24 -14.54 -6.79
N ASN A 63 4.40 -15.18 -5.64
CA ASN A 63 3.29 -15.74 -4.87
C ASN A 63 2.34 -14.65 -4.35
N ALA A 64 2.88 -13.51 -3.90
CA ALA A 64 2.08 -12.36 -3.48
C ALA A 64 1.25 -11.79 -4.65
N MET A 65 1.88 -11.61 -5.82
CA MET A 65 1.23 -11.17 -7.07
C MET A 65 0.13 -12.14 -7.53
N ALA A 66 0.34 -13.44 -7.38
CA ALA A 66 -0.60 -14.45 -7.83
C ALA A 66 -1.98 -14.34 -7.15
N THR A 67 -2.07 -13.76 -5.96
CA THR A 67 -3.37 -13.48 -5.31
C THR A 67 -4.19 -12.47 -6.10
N PHE A 68 -3.57 -11.38 -6.57
CA PHE A 68 -4.23 -10.39 -7.42
C PHE A 68 -4.69 -11.02 -8.73
N ASN A 69 -3.78 -11.77 -9.38
CA ASN A 69 -4.05 -12.40 -10.67
C ASN A 69 -5.24 -13.36 -10.62
N ARG A 70 -5.44 -14.06 -9.50
CA ARG A 70 -6.54 -15.03 -9.30
C ARG A 70 -7.86 -14.40 -8.84
N LYS A 71 -7.81 -13.30 -8.08
CA LYS A 71 -8.98 -12.73 -7.39
C LYS A 71 -9.49 -11.43 -8.01
N THR A 72 -8.78 -10.90 -8.99
CA THR A 72 -9.09 -9.62 -9.64
C THR A 72 -8.81 -9.68 -11.15
N CYS A 73 -9.17 -8.61 -11.87
CA CYS A 73 -8.77 -8.43 -13.26
C CYS A 73 -7.35 -7.84 -13.42
N VAL A 74 -6.68 -7.46 -12.32
CA VAL A 74 -5.28 -7.01 -12.33
C VAL A 74 -4.35 -8.20 -12.57
N GLN A 75 -3.42 -8.04 -13.50
CA GLN A 75 -2.43 -9.05 -13.86
C GLN A 75 -1.03 -8.43 -13.76
N PHE A 76 -0.26 -8.85 -12.77
CA PHE A 76 1.16 -8.55 -12.73
C PHE A 76 1.88 -9.40 -13.76
N VAL A 77 2.48 -8.75 -14.76
CA VAL A 77 3.12 -9.42 -15.90
C VAL A 77 4.59 -9.02 -15.98
N ALA A 78 5.46 -9.96 -16.36
CA ALA A 78 6.86 -9.64 -16.61
C ALA A 78 6.94 -8.58 -17.72
N ARG A 79 7.65 -7.49 -17.43
CA ARG A 79 7.81 -6.40 -18.40
C ARG A 79 8.62 -6.87 -19.60
N SER A 80 8.16 -6.49 -20.80
CA SER A 80 8.94 -6.52 -22.03
C SER A 80 9.34 -5.09 -22.43
N THR A 81 8.49 -4.41 -23.21
CA THR A 81 8.77 -3.10 -23.82
C THR A 81 7.91 -1.98 -23.24
N GLN A 82 7.02 -2.27 -22.30
CA GLN A 82 6.06 -1.29 -21.78
C GLN A 82 6.80 -0.09 -21.16
N ARG A 83 6.33 1.12 -21.49
CA ARG A 83 6.87 2.38 -20.97
C ARG A 83 6.65 2.54 -19.48
N ASP A 84 5.43 2.25 -19.03
CA ASP A 84 5.01 2.38 -17.65
C ASP A 84 5.11 1.01 -16.96
N TYR A 85 5.85 0.92 -15.86
CA TYR A 85 6.09 -0.35 -15.18
C TYR A 85 6.60 -0.16 -13.76
N ILE A 86 6.43 -1.20 -12.95
CA ILE A 86 6.98 -1.28 -11.59
C ILE A 86 8.39 -1.88 -11.63
N SER A 87 9.37 -1.19 -11.05
CA SER A 87 10.70 -1.71 -10.76
C SER A 87 10.77 -2.10 -9.29
N ILE A 88 10.79 -3.42 -9.02
CA ILE A 88 10.92 -3.94 -7.66
C ILE A 88 12.40 -3.96 -7.27
N GLU A 89 12.76 -3.13 -6.30
CA GLU A 89 14.14 -2.85 -5.91
C GLU A 89 14.37 -3.07 -4.41
N ASN A 90 15.62 -3.33 -4.03
CA ASN A 90 16.04 -3.40 -2.64
C ASN A 90 16.60 -2.04 -2.20
N ARG A 91 15.74 -1.15 -1.70
CA ARG A 91 16.14 0.14 -1.12
C ARG A 91 15.83 0.15 0.39
N ASP A 92 16.04 1.30 1.03
CA ASP A 92 15.83 1.47 2.47
C ASP A 92 14.33 1.55 2.80
N GLY A 93 13.81 0.48 3.40
CA GLY A 93 12.42 0.35 3.79
C GLY A 93 11.50 -0.28 2.74
N CYS A 94 10.23 -0.33 3.09
CA CYS A 94 9.14 -0.80 2.24
C CYS A 94 8.34 0.43 1.81
N PHE A 95 8.22 0.67 0.51
CA PHE A 95 7.48 1.82 0.01
C PHE A 95 7.09 1.67 -1.46
N SER A 96 6.10 2.45 -1.87
CA SER A 96 5.62 2.51 -3.24
C SER A 96 5.14 3.92 -3.60
N SER A 97 4.94 4.17 -4.89
CA SER A 97 4.16 5.32 -5.34
C SER A 97 2.67 4.98 -5.31
N LEU A 98 1.82 6.00 -5.14
CA LEU A 98 0.38 5.80 -5.21
C LEU A 98 -0.12 5.79 -6.67
N GLY A 99 -0.63 4.64 -7.11
CA GLY A 99 -1.12 4.46 -8.47
C GLY A 99 -0.01 4.46 -9.53
N ARG A 100 -0.41 4.60 -10.79
CA ARG A 100 0.49 4.72 -11.94
C ARG A 100 1.01 6.15 -12.05
N THR A 101 2.33 6.32 -11.96
CA THR A 101 2.98 7.65 -12.05
C THR A 101 3.49 7.99 -13.45
N GLY A 102 3.58 6.99 -14.34
CA GLY A 102 4.17 7.11 -15.67
C GLY A 102 5.68 6.81 -15.67
N GLY A 103 6.16 6.11 -16.70
CA GLY A 103 7.53 5.61 -16.79
C GLY A 103 7.84 4.50 -15.78
N LYS A 104 9.12 4.35 -15.45
CA LYS A 104 9.58 3.49 -14.37
C LYS A 104 9.13 4.07 -13.02
N GLN A 105 8.39 3.29 -12.23
CA GLN A 105 8.11 3.62 -10.83
C GLN A 105 8.64 2.53 -9.90
N VAL A 106 9.16 2.90 -8.74
CA VAL A 106 9.80 1.95 -7.82
C VAL A 106 8.80 1.44 -6.80
N VAL A 107 8.87 0.13 -6.55
CA VAL A 107 8.38 -0.50 -5.32
C VAL A 107 9.61 -1.00 -4.57
N SER A 108 9.90 -0.41 -3.41
CA SER A 108 11.01 -0.85 -2.57
C SER A 108 10.56 -2.00 -1.68
N LEU A 109 11.32 -3.09 -1.73
CA LEU A 109 11.22 -4.19 -0.80
C LEU A 109 12.60 -4.47 -0.23
N GLN A 110 12.94 -3.83 0.89
CA GLN A 110 14.18 -4.15 1.61
C GLN A 110 14.23 -5.66 1.90
N LYS A 111 15.31 -6.31 1.46
CA LYS A 111 15.49 -7.77 1.55
C LYS A 111 15.27 -8.28 2.98
N ASN A 112 15.80 -7.56 3.95
CA ASN A 112 15.73 -7.88 5.38
C ASN A 112 14.69 -6.99 6.07
N GLY A 113 13.41 -7.17 5.74
CA GLY A 113 12.33 -6.43 6.37
C GLY A 113 11.00 -6.43 5.62
N CYS A 114 11.06 -6.46 4.28
CA CYS A 114 9.86 -6.26 3.44
C CYS A 114 9.44 -7.49 2.63
N VAL A 115 10.29 -8.51 2.50
CA VAL A 115 10.01 -9.69 1.67
C VAL A 115 9.13 -10.71 2.40
N TYR A 116 7.94 -10.25 2.78
CA TYR A 116 6.87 -11.00 3.43
C TYR A 116 5.58 -10.86 2.63
N HIS A 117 4.79 -11.93 2.54
CA HIS A 117 3.65 -12.01 1.63
C HIS A 117 2.70 -10.79 1.71
N GLY A 118 2.17 -10.48 2.90
CA GLY A 118 1.27 -9.33 3.05
C GLY A 118 1.94 -7.96 2.91
N ILE A 119 3.24 -7.82 3.19
CA ILE A 119 3.97 -6.56 2.96
C ILE A 119 4.13 -6.32 1.46
N ILE A 120 4.49 -7.35 0.70
CA ILE A 120 4.57 -7.26 -0.76
C ILE A 120 3.21 -6.87 -1.33
N GLN A 121 2.13 -7.49 -0.86
CA GLN A 121 0.78 -7.14 -1.30
C GLN A 121 0.39 -5.71 -0.92
N HIS A 122 0.79 -5.23 0.25
CA HIS A 122 0.57 -3.86 0.70
C HIS A 122 1.20 -2.84 -0.25
N GLU A 123 2.50 -2.99 -0.56
CA GLU A 123 3.20 -2.06 -1.47
C GLU A 123 2.65 -2.11 -2.92
N LEU A 124 2.29 -3.31 -3.38
CA LEU A 124 1.65 -3.48 -4.68
C LEU A 124 0.27 -2.83 -4.70
N ASN A 125 -0.49 -2.88 -3.60
CA ASN A 125 -1.80 -2.24 -3.51
C ASN A 125 -1.69 -0.70 -3.49
N HIS A 126 -0.63 -0.14 -2.88
CA HIS A 126 -0.28 1.27 -3.08
C HIS A 126 -0.02 1.59 -4.54
N ALA A 127 0.75 0.76 -5.26
CA ALA A 127 1.01 0.94 -6.69
C ALA A 127 -0.27 0.86 -7.54
N LEU A 128 -1.34 0.21 -7.04
CA LEU A 128 -2.66 0.18 -7.67
C LEU A 128 -3.53 1.41 -7.36
N GLY A 129 -3.14 2.22 -6.38
CA GLY A 129 -3.81 3.49 -6.05
C GLY A 129 -4.55 3.51 -4.71
N PHE A 130 -4.27 2.57 -3.81
CA PHE A 130 -4.93 2.53 -2.50
C PHE A 130 -4.09 3.23 -1.42
N TYR A 131 -4.71 4.18 -0.71
CA TYR A 131 -4.17 4.76 0.52
C TYR A 131 -4.32 3.79 1.70
N HIS A 132 -3.76 4.15 2.84
CA HIS A 132 -4.01 3.44 4.08
C HIS A 132 -5.45 3.51 4.58
N GLU A 133 -5.88 2.46 5.28
CA GLU A 133 -7.23 2.39 5.83
C GLU A 133 -7.48 3.45 6.91
N GLN A 134 -6.51 3.68 7.81
CA GLN A 134 -6.65 4.65 8.90
C GLN A 134 -6.64 6.11 8.46
N THR A 135 -6.38 6.38 7.18
CA THR A 135 -6.41 7.74 6.61
C THR A 135 -7.67 8.00 5.78
N ARG A 136 -8.62 7.05 5.74
CA ARG A 136 -9.95 7.29 5.16
C ARG A 136 -10.63 8.53 5.74
N SER A 137 -11.47 9.14 4.91
CA SER A 137 -12.23 10.36 5.24
C SER A 137 -13.21 10.15 6.41
N ASP A 138 -13.73 8.93 6.56
CA ASP A 138 -14.68 8.50 7.59
C ASP A 138 -14.02 7.79 8.79
N ARG A 139 -12.68 7.69 8.85
CA ARG A 139 -11.96 6.87 9.83
C ARG A 139 -12.28 7.19 11.29
N ASP A 140 -12.66 8.44 11.61
CA ASP A 140 -12.96 8.86 12.98
C ASP A 140 -14.24 8.21 13.55
N GLN A 141 -15.05 7.55 12.71
CA GLN A 141 -16.17 6.70 13.16
C GLN A 141 -15.73 5.31 13.66
N TYR A 142 -14.48 4.92 13.36
CA TYR A 142 -13.97 3.55 13.54
C TYR A 142 -12.71 3.51 14.40
N VAL A 143 -11.87 4.54 14.35
CA VAL A 143 -10.65 4.61 15.14
C VAL A 143 -10.48 5.97 15.80
N LYS A 144 -9.96 5.95 17.02
CA LYS A 144 -9.39 7.11 17.69
C LYS A 144 -7.88 7.15 17.44
N ILE A 145 -7.38 8.31 17.00
CA ILE A 145 -5.95 8.58 16.93
C ILE A 145 -5.49 9.22 18.24
N ASN A 146 -4.52 8.58 18.90
CA ASN A 146 -3.93 9.07 20.14
C ASN A 146 -2.69 9.92 19.83
N TRP A 147 -2.92 11.16 19.44
CA TRP A 147 -1.88 12.10 18.97
C TRP A 147 -0.69 12.26 19.92
N ASN A 148 -0.93 12.25 21.24
CA ASN A 148 0.10 12.42 22.26
C ASN A 148 1.16 11.31 22.27
N TYR A 149 0.87 10.14 21.68
CA TYR A 149 1.81 9.02 21.61
C TYR A 149 2.51 8.92 20.25
N ILE A 150 2.14 9.73 19.25
CA ILE A 150 2.75 9.71 17.93
C ILE A 150 4.05 10.52 17.95
N ASN A 151 5.10 10.01 17.31
CA ASN A 151 6.30 10.79 17.05
C ASN A 151 5.94 12.12 16.35
N PRO A 152 6.28 13.29 16.91
CA PRO A 152 5.91 14.59 16.33
C PRO A 152 6.28 14.74 14.85
N ARG A 153 7.43 14.17 14.44
CA ARG A 153 7.89 14.17 13.05
C ARG A 153 7.02 13.31 12.12
N MET A 154 6.25 12.37 12.66
CA MET A 154 5.43 11.39 11.93
C MET A 154 3.93 11.67 12.02
N THR A 155 3.51 12.76 12.66
CA THR A 155 2.08 13.12 12.82
C THR A 155 1.34 13.26 11.48
N HIS A 156 2.03 13.68 10.42
CA HIS A 156 1.47 13.81 9.09
C HIS A 156 0.99 12.46 8.51
N ASN A 157 1.54 11.32 8.95
CA ASN A 157 1.14 9.97 8.50
C ASN A 157 -0.24 9.53 8.99
N PHE A 158 -0.83 10.27 9.93
CA PHE A 158 -2.15 9.99 10.50
C PHE A 158 -3.21 11.00 10.05
N LYS A 159 -2.85 11.97 9.22
CA LYS A 159 -3.82 12.93 8.67
C LYS A 159 -4.75 12.21 7.70
N LYS A 160 -6.04 12.59 7.73
CA LYS A 160 -7.03 12.03 6.80
C LYS A 160 -6.73 12.48 5.38
N GLN A 161 -6.91 11.59 4.43
CA GLN A 161 -6.85 11.86 3.00
C GLN A 161 -8.26 12.05 2.44
N ARG A 162 -8.34 12.77 1.32
CA ARG A 162 -9.56 12.84 0.50
C ARG A 162 -9.69 11.53 -0.28
N THR A 163 -10.39 10.59 0.31
CA THR A 163 -10.52 9.22 -0.20
C THR A 163 -11.84 9.01 -0.94
N ASN A 164 -11.77 8.32 -2.08
CA ASN A 164 -12.94 7.65 -2.65
C ASN A 164 -13.07 6.27 -1.99
N ASN A 165 -14.04 6.14 -1.10
CA ASN A 165 -14.26 4.91 -0.32
C ASN A 165 -14.89 3.76 -1.14
N LEU A 166 -15.19 3.99 -2.43
CA LEU A 166 -15.75 3.01 -3.39
C LEU A 166 -17.04 2.33 -2.87
N ASN A 167 -17.80 3.06 -2.05
CA ASN A 167 -18.98 2.55 -1.35
C ASN A 167 -18.70 1.20 -0.66
N THR A 168 -17.62 1.14 0.12
CA THR A 168 -17.24 -0.02 0.93
C THR A 168 -17.09 0.38 2.39
N PRO A 169 -17.42 -0.51 3.33
CA PRO A 169 -17.25 -0.26 4.75
C PRO A 169 -15.76 -0.10 5.11
N TYR A 170 -15.52 0.50 6.27
CA TYR A 170 -14.19 0.52 6.89
C TYR A 170 -13.79 -0.90 7.29
N ASP A 171 -12.55 -1.29 6.97
CA ASP A 171 -12.06 -2.65 7.20
C ASP A 171 -10.84 -2.68 8.11
N TYR A 172 -11.06 -2.97 9.39
CA TYR A 172 -9.99 -3.18 10.38
C TYR A 172 -9.00 -4.29 9.98
N SER A 173 -9.44 -5.25 9.17
CA SER A 173 -8.63 -6.37 8.69
C SER A 173 -7.90 -6.08 7.38
N SER A 174 -8.08 -4.90 6.79
CA SER A 174 -7.37 -4.51 5.57
C SER A 174 -5.85 -4.62 5.76
N VAL A 175 -5.15 -5.13 4.74
CA VAL A 175 -3.68 -5.14 4.73
C VAL A 175 -3.12 -3.70 4.71
N MET A 176 -3.95 -2.73 4.31
CA MET A 176 -3.65 -1.30 4.27
C MET A 176 -3.88 -0.62 5.62
N HIS A 177 -4.31 -1.33 6.67
CA HIS A 177 -4.47 -0.72 7.99
C HIS A 177 -3.14 -0.76 8.77
N TYR A 178 -2.78 0.34 9.43
CA TYR A 178 -1.69 0.36 10.40
C TYR A 178 -1.96 -0.48 11.65
N GLY A 179 -0.88 -0.95 12.28
CA GLY A 179 -0.95 -1.54 13.62
C GLY A 179 -1.17 -0.49 14.71
N ARG A 180 -1.61 -0.95 15.88
CA ARG A 180 -1.95 -0.10 17.04
C ARG A 180 -0.82 0.81 17.51
N THR A 181 0.43 0.37 17.37
CA THR A 181 1.62 1.05 17.91
C THR A 181 2.46 1.71 16.81
N ALA A 182 1.90 1.92 15.61
CA ALA A 182 2.60 2.55 14.51
C ALA A 182 3.15 3.92 14.95
N PHE A 183 4.44 4.17 14.74
CA PHE A 183 5.13 5.42 15.08
C PHE A 183 4.98 5.92 16.53
N THR A 184 4.75 5.00 17.48
CA THR A 184 4.71 5.39 18.89
C THR A 184 6.07 5.86 19.39
N VAL A 185 6.10 6.91 20.21
CA VAL A 185 7.29 7.32 20.98
C VAL A 185 7.40 6.65 22.35
N GLN A 186 6.36 5.93 22.77
CA GLN A 186 6.33 5.24 24.05
C GLN A 186 6.01 3.75 23.82
N ASN A 187 6.93 2.88 24.24
CA ASN A 187 6.77 1.45 24.03
C ASN A 187 5.46 0.93 24.66
N GLY A 188 4.71 0.13 23.92
CA GLY A 188 3.41 -0.39 24.33
C GLY A 188 2.23 0.60 24.30
N ARG A 189 2.45 1.90 24.06
CA ARG A 189 1.35 2.86 23.88
C ARG A 189 0.81 2.78 22.46
N GLU A 190 -0.52 2.80 22.37
CA GLU A 190 -1.21 2.76 21.08
C GLU A 190 -1.39 4.16 20.51
N THR A 191 -1.00 4.34 19.26
CA THR A 191 -1.31 5.52 18.44
C THR A 191 -2.67 5.41 17.76
N ILE A 192 -3.17 4.18 17.56
CA ILE A 192 -4.49 3.90 16.97
C ILE A 192 -5.29 2.98 17.88
N THR A 193 -6.50 3.38 18.22
CA THR A 193 -7.45 2.61 19.04
C THR A 193 -8.76 2.39 18.28
N PRO A 194 -9.14 1.14 17.97
CA PRO A 194 -10.45 0.83 17.42
C PRO A 194 -11.60 1.22 18.37
N ILE A 195 -12.71 1.70 17.80
CA ILE A 195 -13.94 2.07 18.50
C ILE A 195 -15.18 1.49 17.77
N PRO A 196 -16.29 1.23 18.47
CA PRO A 196 -16.42 1.28 19.94
C PRO A 196 -15.71 0.11 20.63
N ASN A 197 -15.42 -0.97 19.90
CA ASN A 197 -14.77 -2.16 20.46
C ASN A 197 -13.24 -2.10 20.34
N ARG A 198 -12.59 -1.71 21.43
CA ARG A 198 -11.12 -1.65 21.55
C ARG A 198 -10.42 -3.01 21.35
N ARG A 199 -11.11 -4.15 21.35
CA ARG A 199 -10.49 -5.50 21.16
C ARG A 199 -10.31 -5.90 19.69
N VAL A 200 -10.89 -5.16 18.74
CA VAL A 200 -10.79 -5.49 17.31
C VAL A 200 -9.34 -5.47 16.83
N LYS A 201 -8.87 -6.51 16.14
CA LYS A 201 -7.48 -6.57 15.66
C LYS A 201 -7.29 -5.66 14.44
N ILE A 202 -6.17 -4.94 14.38
CA ILE A 202 -5.76 -4.09 13.26
C ILE A 202 -4.27 -4.30 12.96
N GLY A 203 -3.84 -4.00 11.73
CA GLY A 203 -2.43 -4.08 11.33
C GLY A 203 -1.96 -5.46 10.88
N GLN A 204 -2.87 -6.32 10.42
CA GLN A 204 -2.49 -7.62 9.89
C GLN A 204 -1.63 -7.47 8.62
N ARG A 205 -0.71 -8.42 8.39
CA ARG A 205 0.16 -8.51 7.21
C ARG A 205 0.23 -9.96 6.67
N GLN A 206 -0.85 -10.71 6.83
CA GLN A 206 -0.99 -12.06 6.28
C GLN A 206 -1.26 -11.99 4.76
N GLY A 207 -2.13 -11.07 4.36
CA GLY A 207 -2.43 -10.79 2.95
C GLY A 207 -3.64 -9.86 2.79
N LEU A 208 -4.08 -9.63 1.55
CA LEU A 208 -5.27 -8.85 1.23
C LEU A 208 -6.51 -9.40 1.95
N SER A 209 -7.31 -8.50 2.53
CA SER A 209 -8.65 -8.85 3.01
C SER A 209 -9.63 -9.03 1.85
N THR A 210 -10.82 -9.58 2.14
CA THR A 210 -11.91 -9.63 1.16
C THR A 210 -12.32 -8.23 0.70
N THR A 211 -12.30 -7.23 1.58
CA THR A 211 -12.63 -5.84 1.23
C THR A 211 -11.54 -5.22 0.35
N ASP A 212 -10.26 -5.51 0.59
CA ASP A 212 -9.16 -5.06 -0.27
C ASP A 212 -9.37 -5.55 -1.71
N ILE A 213 -9.66 -6.85 -1.87
CA ILE A 213 -9.96 -7.46 -3.18
C ILE A 213 -11.20 -6.81 -3.82
N LEU A 214 -12.28 -6.64 -3.06
CA LEU A 214 -13.51 -5.99 -3.55
C LEU A 214 -13.24 -4.57 -4.06
N ARG A 215 -12.42 -3.79 -3.33
CA ARG A 215 -12.07 -2.43 -3.72
C ARG A 215 -11.21 -2.39 -4.98
N ILE A 216 -10.26 -3.31 -5.14
CA ILE A 216 -9.49 -3.44 -6.39
C ILE A 216 -10.45 -3.71 -7.55
N ASN A 217 -11.38 -4.65 -7.39
CA ASN A 217 -12.36 -4.99 -8.42
C ASN A 217 -13.25 -3.80 -8.78
N LYS A 218 -13.79 -3.09 -7.79
CA LYS A 218 -14.58 -1.88 -8.01
C LYS A 218 -13.80 -0.76 -8.70
N LEU A 219 -12.56 -0.52 -8.28
CA LEU A 219 -11.73 0.57 -8.84
C LEU A 219 -11.41 0.33 -10.31
N TYR A 220 -11.11 -0.92 -10.67
CA TYR A 220 -10.75 -1.32 -12.04
C TYR A 220 -11.93 -1.87 -12.86
N GLY A 221 -13.15 -1.82 -12.31
CA GLY A 221 -14.37 -2.33 -12.93
C GLY A 221 -14.26 -3.80 -13.35
N CYS A 222 -13.52 -4.61 -12.61
CA CYS A 222 -13.60 -6.05 -12.74
C CYS A 222 -15.04 -6.49 -12.37
#